data_AF-A0A067BNW3-F1
#
_entry.id   AF-A0A067BNW3-F1
#
_cell.length_a   1.000
_cell.length_b   1.000
_cell.length_c   1.000
_cell.angle_alpha   90.00
_cell.angle_beta   90.00
_cell.angle_gamma   90.00
#
_symmetry.space_group_name_H-M   'P 1'
#
loop_
_entity.id
_entity.type
_entity.pdbx_description
1 polymer ?
#
loop_
_entity_poly.entity_id
_entity_poly.type
_entity_poly.pdbx_seq_one_letter_code
_entity_poly.pdbx_strand_id
1 'polypeptide(L)'
;MESIQKRVMTLKDDRTKLCNEVWAGVKVIKCQAWEDSFLRRIETKRTSELRQLRTYLIARAVSNAMSNGLPAFTAVASFGLYVLLGHALDVSTALTSLALFNILRLPLLKLPDMVNAILEAQISLDRLRDYLLEPDRALVTSGGLSMPGVAWANATLDVPGAPTP
;
A
#
# COMPACT_ATOMS: atom_id res chain seq x y z
N MET A 1 -11.08 5.34 -2.95
CA MET A 1 -9.91 5.86 -2.20
C MET A 1 -8.59 5.40 -2.83
N GLU A 2 -8.51 4.14 -3.29
CA GLU A 2 -7.31 3.59 -3.97
C GLU A 2 -6.84 4.38 -5.20
N SER A 3 -7.75 4.83 -6.07
CA SER A 3 -7.38 5.62 -7.26
C SER A 3 -6.73 6.96 -6.92
N ILE A 4 -7.19 7.62 -5.86
CA ILE A 4 -6.63 8.89 -5.37
C ILE A 4 -5.26 8.61 -4.74
N GLN A 5 -5.12 7.54 -3.94
CA GLN A 5 -3.86 7.14 -3.32
C GLN A 5 -2.79 6.78 -4.37
N LYS A 6 -3.15 6.00 -5.40
CA LYS A 6 -2.25 5.69 -6.52
C LYS A 6 -1.73 6.95 -7.19
N ARG A 7 -2.63 7.92 -7.45
CA ARG A 7 -2.26 9.18 -8.10
C ARG A 7 -1.34 10.06 -7.24
N VAL A 8 -1.53 10.07 -5.91
CA VAL A 8 -0.60 10.72 -4.97
C VAL A 8 0.77 10.05 -5.00
N MET A 9 0.83 8.71 -5.02
CA MET A 9 2.10 7.97 -5.11
C MET A 9 2.83 8.26 -6.42
N THR A 10 2.16 8.26 -7.56
CA THR A 10 2.79 8.60 -8.85
C THR A 10 3.40 10.00 -8.85
N LEU A 11 2.72 10.99 -8.28
CA LEU A 11 3.25 12.36 -8.18
C LEU A 11 4.46 12.45 -7.24
N LYS A 12 4.45 11.67 -6.16
CA LYS A 12 5.57 11.56 -5.22
C LYS A 12 6.78 10.89 -5.87
N ASP A 13 6.58 9.85 -6.66
CA ASP A 13 7.64 9.14 -7.38
C ASP A 13 8.28 10.05 -8.44
N ASP A 14 7.46 10.78 -9.21
CA ASP A 14 7.89 11.80 -10.16
C ASP A 14 8.80 12.86 -9.50
N ARG A 15 8.39 13.39 -8.34
CA ARG A 15 9.19 14.39 -7.61
C ARG A 15 10.51 13.78 -7.13
N THR A 16 10.46 12.56 -6.59
CA THR A 16 11.64 11.89 -6.04
C THR A 16 12.64 11.56 -7.14
N LYS A 17 12.16 11.13 -8.31
CA LYS A 17 12.97 10.91 -9.51
C LYS A 17 13.65 12.21 -9.96
N LEU A 18 12.90 13.30 -10.08
CA LEU A 18 13.46 14.61 -10.46
C LEU A 18 14.53 15.09 -9.47
N CYS A 19 14.28 14.93 -8.16
CA CYS A 19 15.30 15.25 -7.15
C CYS A 19 16.57 14.42 -7.34
N ASN A 20 16.44 13.12 -7.65
CA ASN A 20 17.58 12.25 -7.87
C ASN A 20 18.40 12.67 -9.10
N GLU A 21 17.74 13.03 -10.21
CA GLU A 21 18.38 13.57 -11.41
C GLU A 21 19.15 14.87 -11.12
N VAL A 22 18.58 15.76 -10.31
CA VAL A 22 19.24 17.01 -9.89
C VAL A 22 20.48 16.72 -9.04
N TRP A 23 20.42 15.76 -8.11
CA TRP A 23 21.57 15.36 -7.31
C TRP A 23 22.69 14.76 -8.15
N ALA A 24 22.36 13.88 -9.10
CA ALA A 24 23.34 13.31 -10.02
C ALA A 24 24.03 14.39 -10.88
N GLY A 25 23.32 15.46 -11.26
CA GLY A 25 23.82 16.56 -12.08
C GLY A 25 24.32 17.80 -11.33
N VAL A 26 24.46 17.76 -10.00
CA VAL A 26 24.60 18.98 -9.17
C VAL A 26 25.80 19.86 -9.56
N LYS A 27 26.92 19.26 -9.99
CA LYS A 27 28.13 19.99 -10.39
C LYS A 27 27.87 20.88 -11.61
N VAL A 28 27.18 20.35 -12.62
CA VAL A 28 26.84 21.10 -13.85
C VAL A 28 25.86 22.23 -13.53
N ILE A 29 24.85 21.94 -12.70
CA ILE A 29 23.84 22.93 -12.29
C ILE A 29 24.49 24.12 -11.57
N LYS A 30 25.46 23.84 -10.68
CA LYS A 30 26.23 24.85 -9.95
C LYS A 30 27.13 25.66 -10.90
N CYS A 31 27.86 25.01 -11.80
CA CYS A 31 28.73 25.69 -12.77
C CYS A 31 27.97 26.62 -13.72
N GLN A 32 26.71 26.32 -14.01
CA GLN A 32 25.85 27.10 -14.91
C GLN A 32 24.88 28.06 -14.19
N ALA A 33 24.93 28.11 -12.84
CA ALA A 33 23.99 28.88 -12.02
C ALA A 33 22.50 28.59 -12.32
N TRP A 34 22.15 27.35 -12.68
CA TRP A 34 20.78 26.94 -13.04
C TRP A 34 19.89 26.57 -11.84
N GLU A 35 20.34 26.86 -10.62
CA GLU A 35 19.69 26.44 -9.36
C GLU A 35 18.24 26.89 -9.29
N ASP A 36 17.97 28.17 -9.54
CA ASP A 36 16.61 28.73 -9.47
C ASP A 36 15.64 28.08 -10.46
N SER A 37 16.12 27.73 -11.65
CA SER A 37 15.30 27.07 -12.68
C SER A 37 14.87 25.67 -12.22
N PHE A 38 15.81 24.88 -11.69
CA PHE A 38 15.51 23.55 -11.16
C PHE A 38 14.66 23.60 -9.89
N LEU A 39 14.91 24.56 -9.00
CA LEU A 39 14.10 24.76 -7.80
C LEU A 39 12.65 25.08 -8.14
N ARG A 40 12.39 26.00 -9.07
CA ARG A 40 11.03 26.32 -9.56
C ARG A 40 10.34 25.10 -10.17
N ARG A 41 11.09 24.26 -10.91
CA ARG A 41 10.56 23.01 -11.49
C ARG A 41 10.16 22.00 -10.42
N ILE A 42 10.97 21.82 -9.37
CA ILE A 42 10.66 20.96 -8.21
C ILE A 42 9.45 21.51 -7.45
N GLU A 43 9.38 22.82 -7.25
CA GLU A 43 8.26 23.48 -6.57
C GLU A 43 6.93 23.31 -7.33
N THR A 44 6.96 23.41 -8.65
CA THR A 44 5.78 23.16 -9.51
C THR A 44 5.28 21.71 -9.34
N LYS A 45 6.19 20.73 -9.29
CA LYS A 45 5.82 19.33 -9.00
C LYS A 45 5.26 19.17 -7.58
N ARG A 46 5.89 19.81 -6.58
CA ARG A 46 5.46 19.77 -5.17
C ARG A 46 4.07 20.38 -4.96
N THR A 47 3.75 21.50 -5.61
CA THR A 47 2.41 22.11 -5.50
C THR A 47 1.31 21.21 -6.08
N SER A 48 1.59 20.52 -7.19
CA SER A 48 0.68 19.52 -7.77
C SER A 48 0.47 18.32 -6.84
N GLU A 49 1.56 17.78 -6.27
CA GLU A 49 1.53 16.70 -5.26
C GLU A 49 0.68 17.11 -4.04
N LEU A 50 0.95 18.29 -3.48
CA LEU A 50 0.23 18.80 -2.30
C LEU A 50 -1.26 19.03 -2.56
N ARG A 51 -1.64 19.46 -3.77
CA ARG A 51 -3.06 19.64 -4.12
C ARG A 51 -3.80 18.31 -4.10
N GLN A 52 -3.20 17.26 -4.68
CA GLN A 52 -3.79 15.91 -4.66
C GLN A 52 -3.78 15.30 -3.27
N LEU A 53 -2.69 15.50 -2.52
CA LEU A 53 -2.58 15.05 -1.13
C LEU A 53 -3.66 15.69 -0.26
N ARG A 54 -3.95 16.98 -0.43
CA ARG A 54 -5.03 17.67 0.29
C ARG A 54 -6.39 17.04 -0.01
N THR A 55 -6.71 16.78 -1.29
CA THR A 55 -7.96 16.11 -1.67
C THR A 55 -8.07 14.72 -1.06
N TYR A 56 -6.97 13.96 -1.07
CA TYR A 56 -6.90 12.64 -0.41
C TYR A 56 -7.17 12.73 1.09
N LEU A 57 -6.52 13.67 1.79
CA LEU A 57 -6.67 13.86 3.23
C LEU A 57 -8.08 14.30 3.60
N ILE A 58 -8.71 15.19 2.83
CA ILE A 58 -10.10 15.60 3.04
C ILE A 58 -11.04 14.41 2.85
N ALA A 59 -10.88 13.66 1.75
CA ALA A 59 -11.70 12.47 1.51
C ALA A 59 -11.53 11.43 2.64
N ARG A 60 -10.30 11.25 3.14
CA ARG A 60 -10.00 10.37 4.27
C ARG A 60 -10.63 10.87 5.57
N ALA A 61 -10.57 12.16 5.84
CA ALA A 61 -11.18 12.77 7.02
C ALA A 61 -12.71 12.60 7.00
N VAL A 62 -13.36 12.84 5.87
CA VAL A 62 -14.81 12.63 5.69
C VAL A 62 -15.18 11.16 5.88
N SER A 63 -14.45 10.25 5.24
CA SER A 63 -14.66 8.81 5.40
C SER A 63 -14.53 8.39 6.86
N ASN A 64 -13.50 8.86 7.56
CA ASN A 64 -13.27 8.54 8.96
C ASN A 64 -14.36 9.16 9.86
N ALA A 65 -14.78 10.39 9.60
CA ALA A 65 -15.88 11.03 10.33
C ALA A 65 -17.18 10.24 10.19
N MET A 66 -17.49 9.79 8.97
CA MET A 66 -18.65 8.92 8.70
C MET A 66 -18.55 7.60 9.46
N SER A 67 -17.39 6.93 9.43
CA SER A 67 -17.18 5.66 10.12
C SER A 67 -17.22 5.78 11.65
N ASN A 68 -16.76 6.90 12.22
CA ASN A 68 -16.86 7.15 13.66
C ASN A 68 -18.28 7.51 14.09
N GLY A 69 -19.02 8.26 13.26
CA GLY A 69 -20.40 8.66 13.54
C GLY A 69 -21.44 7.56 13.28
N LEU A 70 -21.13 6.61 12.40
CA LEU A 70 -22.05 5.53 12.01
C LEU A 70 -22.65 4.80 13.23
N PRO A 71 -21.90 4.48 14.29
CA PRO A 71 -22.45 3.67 15.39
C PRO A 71 -23.37 4.46 16.33
N ALA A 72 -23.15 5.77 16.45
CA ALA A 72 -24.12 6.65 17.10
C ALA A 72 -25.40 6.76 16.27
N PHE A 73 -25.25 6.87 14.93
CA PHE A 73 -26.39 6.89 14.02
C PHE A 73 -27.20 5.58 14.06
N THR A 74 -26.53 4.42 14.09
CA THR A 74 -27.21 3.12 14.22
C THR A 74 -27.94 3.00 15.55
N ALA A 75 -27.34 3.46 16.66
CA ALA A 75 -28.02 3.43 17.96
C ALA A 75 -29.29 4.30 17.97
N VAL A 76 -29.20 5.53 17.44
CA VAL A 76 -30.36 6.43 17.32
C VAL A 76 -31.43 5.84 16.40
N ALA A 77 -31.04 5.24 15.27
CA ALA A 77 -31.97 4.59 14.35
C ALA A 77 -32.66 3.36 14.98
N SER A 78 -31.91 2.50 15.70
CA SER A 78 -32.46 1.33 16.38
C SER A 78 -33.44 1.71 17.49
N PHE A 79 -33.09 2.68 18.34
CA PHE A 79 -34.01 3.15 19.38
C PHE A 79 -35.20 3.92 18.80
N GLY A 80 -34.98 4.73 17.76
CA GLY A 80 -36.04 5.46 17.07
C GLY A 80 -37.08 4.53 16.44
N LEU A 81 -36.62 3.45 15.79
CA LEU A 81 -37.51 2.43 15.25
C LEU A 81 -38.26 1.70 16.36
N TYR A 82 -37.59 1.35 17.47
CA TYR A 82 -38.21 0.66 18.60
C TYR A 82 -39.34 1.49 19.26
N VAL A 83 -39.16 2.81 19.40
CA VAL A 83 -40.24 3.73 19.82
C VAL A 83 -41.39 3.74 18.82
N LEU A 84 -41.09 3.79 17.53
CA LEU A 84 -42.10 3.89 16.46
C LEU A 84 -43.00 2.65 16.38
N LEU A 85 -42.49 1.47 16.75
CA LEU A 85 -43.27 0.24 16.89
C LEU A 85 -44.18 0.23 18.14
N GLY A 86 -44.28 1.33 18.87
CA GLY A 86 -45.19 1.48 20.01
C GLY A 86 -44.71 0.81 21.30
N HIS A 87 -43.42 0.46 21.37
CA HIS A 87 -42.83 -0.14 22.56
C HIS A 87 -42.33 0.96 23.50
N ALA A 88 -42.55 0.80 24.81
CA ALA A 88 -42.02 1.73 25.81
C ALA A 88 -40.54 1.42 26.05
N LEU A 89 -39.66 2.40 25.84
CA LEU A 89 -38.26 2.27 26.24
C LEU A 89 -38.16 2.46 27.75
N ASP A 90 -37.90 1.38 28.46
CA ASP A 90 -37.36 1.48 29.81
C ASP A 90 -35.87 1.84 29.75
N VAL A 91 -35.43 2.70 30.66
CA VAL A 91 -34.04 3.19 30.74
C VAL A 91 -33.07 2.04 30.97
N SER A 92 -33.49 1.03 31.75
CA SER A 92 -32.70 -0.17 32.02
C SER A 92 -32.41 -0.97 30.75
N THR A 93 -33.43 -1.19 29.92
CA THR A 93 -33.30 -1.94 28.66
C THR A 93 -32.49 -1.17 27.61
N ALA A 94 -32.65 0.16 27.54
CA ALA A 94 -31.88 1.01 26.64
C ALA A 94 -30.38 1.03 26.98
N LEU A 95 -30.03 1.14 28.27
CA LEU A 95 -28.64 1.10 28.72
C LEU A 95 -27.99 -0.27 28.50
N THR A 96 -28.73 -1.35 28.77
CA THR A 96 -28.23 -2.73 28.61
C THR A 96 -27.98 -3.06 27.14
N SER A 97 -28.89 -2.68 26.25
CA SER A 97 -28.74 -2.88 24.80
C SER A 97 -27.61 -2.03 24.20
N LEU A 98 -27.46 -0.77 24.64
CA LEU A 98 -26.34 0.09 24.23
C LEU A 98 -24.98 -0.51 24.64
N ALA A 99 -24.88 -1.04 25.86
CA ALA A 99 -23.69 -1.73 26.33
C ALA A 99 -23.35 -2.96 25.46
N LEU A 100 -24.35 -3.77 25.13
CA LEU A 100 -24.17 -4.95 24.27
C LEU A 100 -23.73 -4.56 22.85
N PHE A 101 -24.32 -3.52 22.26
CA PHE A 101 -23.91 -3.00 20.95
C PHE A 101 -22.47 -2.48 20.96
N ASN A 102 -22.03 -1.81 22.03
CA ASN A 102 -20.64 -1.35 22.16
C ASN A 102 -19.64 -2.49 22.20
N ILE A 103 -19.95 -3.60 22.90
CA ILE A 103 -19.09 -4.78 22.96
C ILE A 103 -19.04 -5.48 21.60
N LEU A 104 -20.18 -5.62 20.92
CA LEU A 104 -20.28 -6.30 19.63
C LEU A 104 -19.66 -5.51 18.47
N ARG A 105 -19.57 -4.17 18.59
CA ARG A 105 -19.03 -3.29 17.56
C ARG A 105 -17.58 -3.62 17.19
N LEU A 106 -16.73 -3.88 18.17
CA LEU A 106 -15.31 -4.16 17.96
C LEU A 106 -15.07 -5.39 17.06
N PRO A 107 -15.64 -6.57 17.35
CA PRO A 107 -15.46 -7.75 16.50
C PRO A 107 -16.08 -7.56 15.11
N LEU A 108 -17.24 -6.89 14.98
CA LEU A 108 -17.86 -6.62 13.67
C LEU A 108 -16.99 -5.73 12.78
N LEU A 109 -16.35 -4.70 13.35
CA LEU A 109 -15.43 -3.83 12.60
C LEU A 109 -14.12 -4.53 12.23
N LYS A 110 -13.68 -5.52 13.03
CA LYS A 110 -12.43 -6.27 12.79
C LYS A 110 -12.58 -7.43 11.84
N LEU A 111 -13.80 -7.92 11.63
CA LEU A 111 -14.06 -9.08 10.78
C LEU A 111 -13.54 -8.91 9.34
N PRO A 112 -13.76 -7.77 8.64
CA PRO A 112 -13.20 -7.57 7.30
C PRO A 112 -11.66 -7.56 7.29
N ASP A 113 -11.04 -6.98 8.32
CA ASP A 113 -9.58 -6.97 8.46
C ASP A 113 -9.03 -8.41 8.58
N MET A 114 -9.72 -9.28 9.33
CA MET A 114 -9.32 -10.69 9.47
C MET A 114 -9.42 -11.45 8.14
N VAL A 115 -10.47 -11.20 7.34
CA VAL A 115 -10.60 -11.80 6.01
C VAL A 115 -9.45 -11.37 5.11
N ASN A 116 -9.11 -10.08 5.10
CA ASN A 116 -7.97 -9.57 4.34
C ASN A 116 -6.65 -10.18 4.82
N ALA A 117 -6.45 -10.33 6.13
CA ALA A 117 -5.24 -10.95 6.69
C ALA A 117 -5.08 -12.41 6.26
N ILE A 118 -6.17 -13.17 6.18
CA ILE A 118 -6.14 -14.55 5.67
C ILE A 118 -5.76 -14.58 4.20
N LEU A 119 -6.34 -13.70 3.37
CA LEU A 119 -6.01 -13.59 1.94
C LEU A 119 -4.54 -13.22 1.74
N GLU A 120 -4.03 -12.26 2.51
CA GLU A 120 -2.62 -11.85 2.45
C GLU A 120 -1.68 -12.99 2.89
N ALA A 121 -2.05 -13.70 3.96
CA ALA A 121 -1.31 -14.88 4.41
C ALA A 121 -1.27 -15.98 3.35
N GLN A 122 -2.39 -16.24 2.66
CA GLN A 122 -2.44 -17.21 1.56
C GLN A 122 -1.50 -16.82 0.42
N ILE A 123 -1.56 -15.57 -0.06
CA ILE A 123 -0.68 -15.08 -1.13
C ILE A 123 0.80 -15.17 -0.71
N SER A 124 1.11 -14.86 0.55
CA SER A 124 2.48 -14.97 1.08
C SER A 124 2.95 -16.42 1.14
N LEU A 125 2.08 -17.35 1.53
CA LEU A 125 2.39 -18.77 1.57
C LEU A 125 2.61 -19.35 0.17
N ASP A 126 1.83 -18.94 -0.82
CA ASP A 126 2.02 -19.36 -2.20
C ASP A 126 3.39 -18.93 -2.74
N ARG A 127 3.80 -17.68 -2.48
CA ARG A 127 5.15 -17.20 -2.87
C ARG A 127 6.26 -17.97 -2.19
N LEU A 128 6.11 -18.30 -0.92
CA LEU A 128 7.08 -19.11 -0.18
C LEU A 128 7.14 -20.53 -0.74
N ARG A 129 5.99 -21.11 -1.06
CA ARG A 129 5.91 -22.44 -1.68
C ARG A 129 6.63 -22.43 -3.02
N ASP A 130 6.36 -21.45 -3.88
CA ASP A 130 6.97 -21.37 -5.20
C ASP A 130 8.50 -21.23 -5.08
N TYR A 131 9.00 -20.43 -4.12
CA TYR A 131 10.44 -20.31 -3.84
C TYR A 131 11.07 -21.60 -3.31
N LEU A 132 10.40 -22.31 -2.38
CA LEU A 132 10.91 -23.54 -1.79
C LEU A 132 10.84 -24.74 -2.73
N LEU A 133 9.96 -24.70 -3.74
CA LEU A 133 9.83 -25.73 -4.77
C LEU A 133 10.68 -25.44 -6.02
N GLU A 134 11.37 -24.30 -6.07
CA GLU A 134 12.30 -23.99 -7.15
C GLU A 134 13.43 -25.04 -7.18
N PRO A 135 13.80 -25.59 -8.35
CA PRO A 135 14.87 -26.56 -8.45
C PRO A 135 16.19 -26.01 -7.91
N ASP A 136 16.83 -26.78 -7.03
CA ASP A 136 18.16 -26.47 -6.53
C ASP A 136 19.15 -26.32 -7.70
N ARG A 137 19.95 -25.25 -7.66
CA ARG A 137 21.02 -25.07 -8.64
C ARG A 137 22.02 -26.22 -8.49
N ALA A 138 22.29 -26.92 -9.59
CA ALA A 138 23.34 -27.92 -9.63
C ALA A 138 24.65 -27.32 -9.14
N LEU A 139 25.26 -27.94 -8.12
CA LEU A 139 26.56 -27.53 -7.60
C LEU A 139 27.59 -27.65 -8.72
N VAL A 140 28.27 -26.56 -9.04
CA VAL A 140 29.39 -26.58 -9.98
C VAL A 140 30.56 -27.25 -9.27
N THR A 141 30.83 -28.51 -9.63
CA THR A 141 32.01 -29.25 -9.15
C THR A 141 33.29 -28.53 -9.56
N SER A 142 34.33 -28.62 -8.72
CA SER A 142 35.68 -28.13 -9.02
C SER A 142 36.14 -28.61 -10.41
N GLY A 143 36.35 -27.67 -11.34
CA GLY A 143 36.80 -27.99 -12.70
C GLY A 143 38.23 -28.54 -12.73
N GLY A 144 38.61 -29.20 -13.83
CA GLY A 144 39.94 -29.80 -14.03
C GLY A 144 41.10 -28.81 -14.26
N LEU A 145 40.96 -27.57 -13.82
CA LEU A 145 41.98 -26.52 -13.99
C LEU A 145 43.04 -26.64 -12.91
N SER A 146 44.25 -27.04 -13.30
CA SER A 146 45.43 -27.11 -12.43
C SER A 146 46.06 -25.74 -12.15
N MET A 147 45.71 -24.73 -12.95
CA MET A 147 46.15 -23.34 -12.80
C MET A 147 44.94 -22.39 -12.84
N PRO A 148 44.99 -21.23 -12.15
CA PRO A 148 43.89 -20.26 -12.18
C PRO A 148 43.67 -19.76 -13.62
N GLY A 149 42.48 -20.04 -14.15
CA GLY A 149 42.09 -19.68 -15.50
C GLY A 149 40.61 -19.96 -15.74
N VAL A 150 40.05 -19.36 -16.78
CA VAL A 150 38.66 -19.57 -17.20
C VAL A 150 38.69 -20.23 -18.56
N ALA A 151 38.18 -21.45 -18.66
CA ALA A 151 38.07 -22.20 -19.93
C ALA A 151 36.60 -22.47 -20.23
N TRP A 152 36.16 -22.13 -21.44
CA TRP A 152 34.83 -22.41 -21.96
C TRP A 152 34.98 -23.33 -23.17
N ALA A 153 34.24 -24.44 -23.20
CA ALA A 153 34.24 -25.37 -24.35
C ALA A 153 32.80 -25.69 -24.72
N ASN A 154 32.38 -25.29 -25.93
CA ASN A 154 31.04 -25.56 -26.47
C ASN A 154 29.87 -25.26 -25.51
N ALA A 155 29.99 -24.20 -24.70
CA ALA A 155 28.96 -23.83 -23.73
C ALA A 155 27.78 -23.18 -24.45
N THR A 156 26.58 -23.73 -24.25
CA THR A 156 25.32 -23.12 -24.65
C THR A 156 24.62 -22.59 -23.40
N LEU A 157 24.25 -21.31 -23.44
CA LEU A 157 23.52 -20.65 -22.36
C LEU A 157 22.08 -20.53 -22.81
N ASP A 158 21.19 -21.26 -22.15
CA ASP A 158 19.75 -21.08 -22.30
C ASP A 158 19.24 -20.31 -21.08
N VAL A 159 18.57 -19.19 -21.32
CA VAL A 159 17.96 -18.38 -20.27
C VAL A 159 16.46 -18.71 -20.29
N PRO A 160 15.93 -19.36 -19.23
CA PRO A 160 14.53 -19.74 -19.20
C PRO A 160 13.64 -18.50 -19.33
N GLY A 161 12.85 -18.44 -20.40
CA GLY A 161 11.91 -17.35 -20.71
C GLY A 161 12.34 -16.36 -21.79
N ALA A 162 13.50 -16.54 -22.45
CA ALA A 162 13.83 -15.77 -23.64
C ALA A 162 12.95 -16.23 -24.84
N PRO A 163 12.37 -15.32 -25.64
CA PRO A 163 11.71 -15.72 -26.88
C PRO A 163 12.75 -16.38 -27.79
N THR A 164 12.48 -17.61 -28.19
CA THR A 164 13.29 -18.32 -29.20
C THR A 164 13.29 -17.51 -30.50
N PRO A 165 14.44 -17.32 -31.17
CA PRO A 165 14.49 -16.65 -32.47
C PRO A 165 13.70 -17.40 -33.54
#